data_AF-A0A2T4B4C6-F1
#
_entry.id   AF-A0A2T4B4C6-F1
#
_cell.length_a   1.000
_cell.length_b   1.000
_cell.length_c   1.000
_cell.angle_alpha   90.00
_cell.angle_beta   90.00
_cell.angle_gamma   90.00
#
_symmetry.space_group_name_H-M   'P 1'
#
loop_
_entity.id
_entity.type
_entity.pdbx_description
1 polymer ?
#
loop_
_entity_poly.entity_id
_entity_poly.type
_entity_poly.pdbx_seq_one_letter_code
_entity_poly.pdbx_strand_id
1 'polypeptide(L)'
;MVGKDCVAIACDLRLGLQALTISNNFPYKVNMYRLREERAIAPRTFANLVSSSLYERRFGPYFVSPVVAGLDPKTGSPFICGFDSIGCIDFAKDFIVSGTASEQLFGMCEGLWEPDLEPDALFETISQALLNAVDRDALSGWGAHVYIIEKDKVTKRLLKGRQD
;
A
#
# COMPACT_ATOMS: atom_id res chain seq x y z
N MET A 1 -4.86 -1.79 -4.60
CA MET A 1 -5.55 -2.37 -5.77
C MET A 1 -5.17 -1.59 -7.01
N VAL A 2 -4.98 -2.28 -8.14
CA VAL A 2 -4.78 -1.69 -9.46
C VAL A 2 -6.15 -1.44 -10.09
N GLY A 3 -6.32 -0.28 -10.72
CA GLY A 3 -7.42 0.00 -11.65
C GLY A 3 -6.89 0.51 -12.98
N LYS A 4 -7.77 1.07 -13.80
CA LYS A 4 -7.42 1.66 -15.09
C LYS A 4 -6.68 2.98 -14.90
N ASP A 5 -5.40 2.99 -15.24
CA ASP A 5 -4.49 4.15 -15.10
C ASP A 5 -4.45 4.78 -13.68
N CYS A 6 -4.86 4.02 -12.66
CA CYS A 6 -4.92 4.47 -11.28
C CYS A 6 -4.57 3.34 -10.29
N VAL A 7 -4.20 3.74 -9.07
CA VAL A 7 -3.95 2.82 -7.95
C VAL A 7 -4.66 3.31 -6.70
N ALA A 8 -5.30 2.39 -5.98
CA ALA A 8 -5.93 2.67 -4.69
C ALA A 8 -5.17 2.00 -3.54
N ILE A 9 -4.98 2.74 -2.45
CA ILE A 9 -4.41 2.26 -1.19
C ILE A 9 -5.41 2.55 -0.08
N ALA A 10 -5.68 1.56 0.77
CA ALA A 10 -6.50 1.75 1.96
C ALA A 10 -5.77 1.23 3.20
N CYS A 11 -5.87 1.97 4.30
CA CYS A 11 -5.34 1.57 5.60
C CYS A 11 -6.37 1.91 6.69
N ASP A 12 -6.46 1.07 7.71
CA ASP A 12 -7.23 1.40 8.89
C ASP A 12 -6.54 2.51 9.72
N LEU A 13 -7.18 2.94 10.82
CA LEU A 13 -6.65 4.05 11.63
C LEU A 13 -5.76 3.60 12.80
N ARG A 14 -5.56 2.29 12.99
CA ARG A 14 -4.76 1.76 14.10
C ARG A 14 -3.28 1.78 13.75
N LEU A 15 -2.49 2.53 14.53
CA LEU A 15 -1.05 2.70 14.31
C LEU A 15 -0.22 1.65 15.06
N GLY A 16 0.69 1.00 14.34
CA GLY A 16 1.72 0.12 14.92
C GLY A 16 3.03 0.87 15.23
N LEU A 17 3.57 0.72 16.44
CA LEU A 17 4.80 1.38 16.91
C LEU A 17 6.03 1.15 16.00
N GLN A 18 6.17 -0.04 15.40
CA GLN A 18 7.32 -0.35 14.55
C GLN A 18 7.28 0.29 13.16
N ALA A 19 6.13 0.81 12.74
CA ALA A 19 6.00 1.53 11.48
C ALA A 19 6.73 2.88 11.49
N LEU A 20 6.92 3.50 12.67
CA LEU A 20 7.47 4.85 12.81
C LEU A 20 8.96 4.96 12.41
N THR A 21 9.77 3.96 12.78
CA THR A 21 11.20 3.94 12.40
C THR A 21 11.34 3.89 10.88
N ILE A 22 10.53 3.05 10.24
CA ILE A 22 10.51 2.86 8.80
C ILE A 22 9.95 4.11 8.10
N SER A 23 8.87 4.70 8.62
CA SER A 23 8.27 5.91 8.07
C SER A 23 9.20 7.12 8.10
N ASN A 24 10.16 7.17 9.03
CA ASN A 24 11.16 8.24 9.11
C ASN A 24 12.39 7.95 8.22
N ASN A 25 12.81 6.70 8.11
CA ASN A 25 14.01 6.32 7.35
C ASN A 25 13.84 6.47 5.83
N PHE A 26 12.68 6.10 5.28
CA PHE A 26 12.48 6.14 3.83
C PHE A 26 12.41 7.55 3.23
N PRO A 27 11.73 8.55 3.85
CA PRO A 27 11.79 9.93 3.39
C PRO A 27 13.23 10.46 3.30
N TYR A 28 14.09 10.12 4.26
CA TYR A 28 15.51 10.46 4.20
C TYR A 28 16.20 9.84 2.97
N LYS A 29 16.05 8.52 2.75
CA LYS A 29 16.65 7.83 1.60
C LYS A 29 16.12 8.38 0.26
N VAL A 30 14.82 8.67 0.17
CA VAL A 30 14.19 9.24 -1.04
C VAL A 30 14.66 10.67 -1.30
N ASN A 31 14.78 11.51 -0.27
CA ASN A 31 15.30 12.87 -0.41
C ASN A 31 16.76 12.86 -0.87
N MET A 32 17.59 11.97 -0.30
CA MET A 32 18.98 11.79 -0.73
C MET A 32 19.08 11.31 -2.19
N TYR A 33 18.20 10.40 -2.60
CA TYR A 33 18.11 9.96 -3.99
C TYR A 33 17.78 11.14 -4.92
N ARG A 34 16.76 11.94 -4.57
CA ARG A 34 16.33 13.10 -5.35
C ARG A 34 17.44 14.13 -5.52
N LEU A 35 18.23 14.39 -4.48
CA LEU A 35 19.35 15.34 -4.53
C LEU A 35 20.51 14.82 -5.39
N ARG A 36 20.76 13.51 -5.42
CA ARG A 36 21.86 12.91 -6.19
C ARG A 36 21.52 12.71 -7.66
N GLU A 37 20.30 12.26 -7.94
CA GLU A 37 19.86 11.86 -9.28
C GLU A 37 19.04 12.94 -9.99
N GLU A 38 18.77 14.06 -9.30
CA GLU A 38 17.98 15.21 -9.78
C GLU A 38 16.59 14.82 -10.34
N ARG A 39 16.05 13.67 -9.91
CA ARG A 39 14.76 13.15 -10.36
C ARG A 39 14.00 12.45 -9.25
N ALA A 40 12.68 12.39 -9.39
CA ALA A 40 11.84 11.61 -8.51
C ALA A 40 12.12 10.10 -8.67
N ILE A 41 12.06 9.36 -7.56
CA ILE A 41 12.22 7.91 -7.57
C ILE A 41 10.99 7.25 -8.20
N ALA A 42 11.20 6.30 -9.11
CA ALA A 42 10.11 5.53 -9.71
C ALA A 42 9.63 4.43 -8.72
N PRO A 43 8.34 4.04 -8.73
CA PRO A 43 7.81 3.03 -7.79
C PRO A 43 8.59 1.71 -7.79
N ARG A 44 8.99 1.21 -8.96
CA ARG A 44 9.82 -0.01 -9.06
C ARG A 44 11.22 0.16 -8.46
N THR A 45 11.83 1.33 -8.61
CA THR A 45 13.13 1.62 -7.98
C THR A 45 12.99 1.74 -6.48
N PHE A 46 11.91 2.36 -6.01
CA PHE A 46 11.59 2.44 -4.58
C PHE A 46 11.34 1.05 -3.99
N ALA A 47 10.66 0.15 -4.71
CA ALA A 47 10.45 -1.23 -4.28
C ALA A 47 11.77 -1.98 -4.01
N ASN A 48 12.74 -1.85 -4.92
CA ASN A 48 14.06 -2.44 -4.72
C ASN A 48 14.80 -1.82 -3.52
N LEU A 49 14.67 -0.51 -3.31
CA LEU A 49 15.22 0.18 -2.14
C LEU A 49 14.61 -0.35 -0.83
N VAL A 50 13.30 -0.59 -0.81
CA VAL A 50 12.60 -1.19 0.34
C VAL A 50 13.11 -2.60 0.59
N SER A 51 13.15 -3.45 -0.43
CA SER A 51 13.65 -4.83 -0.35
C SER A 51 15.06 -4.89 0.24
N SER A 52 16.01 -4.12 -0.32
CA SER A 52 17.39 -4.09 0.18
C SER A 52 17.46 -3.57 1.62
N SER A 53 16.69 -2.54 1.97
CA SER A 53 16.68 -1.98 3.33
C SER A 53 16.14 -2.95 4.39
N LEU A 54 15.16 -3.79 4.03
CA LEU A 54 14.64 -4.83 4.93
C LEU A 54 15.65 -5.99 5.04
N TYR A 55 16.26 -6.37 3.92
CA TYR A 55 17.23 -7.47 3.87
C TYR A 55 18.53 -7.16 4.61
N GLU A 56 18.98 -5.90 4.65
CA GLU A 56 20.08 -5.42 5.50
C GLU A 56 19.92 -5.82 6.97
N ARG A 57 18.67 -6.03 7.43
CA ARG A 57 18.32 -6.42 8.78
C ARG A 57 17.81 -7.87 8.87
N ARG A 58 18.23 -8.77 7.97
CA ARG A 58 17.75 -10.16 7.90
C ARG A 58 17.77 -10.94 9.22
N PHE A 59 18.77 -10.73 10.09
CA PHE A 59 18.93 -11.42 11.38
C PHE A 59 18.36 -10.66 12.58
N GLY A 60 17.74 -9.51 12.34
CA GLY A 60 17.01 -8.71 13.33
C GLY A 60 16.03 -7.81 12.59
N PRO A 61 15.00 -8.39 11.95
CA PRO A 61 14.18 -7.70 10.97
C PRO A 61 13.31 -6.62 11.63
N TYR A 62 12.90 -5.65 10.83
CA TYR A 62 11.77 -4.82 11.19
C TYR A 62 10.51 -5.69 11.09
N PHE A 63 9.68 -5.73 12.13
CA PHE A 63 8.43 -6.49 12.10
C PHE A 63 7.35 -5.68 11.36
N VAL A 64 7.58 -5.47 10.07
CA VAL A 64 6.69 -4.74 9.16
C VAL A 64 6.53 -5.52 7.87
N SER A 65 5.37 -5.38 7.23
CA SER A 65 5.10 -5.90 5.89
C SER A 65 4.62 -4.74 5.01
N PRO A 66 5.55 -3.91 4.46
CA PRO A 66 5.18 -2.74 3.69
C PRO A 66 4.38 -3.07 2.43
N VAL A 67 3.60 -2.10 1.96
CA VAL A 67 2.97 -2.11 0.65
C VAL A 67 3.41 -0.86 -0.09
N VAL A 68 3.87 -1.02 -1.33
CA VAL A 68 4.24 0.08 -2.22
C VAL A 68 3.23 0.16 -3.34
N ALA A 69 2.81 1.38 -3.65
CA ALA A 69 1.82 1.66 -4.68
C ALA A 69 2.12 3.03 -5.31
N GLY A 70 1.96 3.11 -6.62
CA GLY A 70 2.14 4.35 -7.37
C GLY A 70 2.04 4.15 -8.88
N LEU A 71 2.19 5.24 -9.62
CA LEU A 71 2.21 5.22 -11.08
C LEU A 71 3.64 5.40 -11.58
N ASP A 72 4.00 4.69 -12.65
CA ASP A 72 5.28 4.91 -13.30
C ASP A 72 5.32 6.33 -13.90
N PRO A 73 6.35 7.15 -13.60
CA PRO A 73 6.39 8.54 -14.06
C PRO A 73 6.45 8.72 -15.59
N LYS A 74 6.93 7.71 -16.32
CA LYS A 74 7.10 7.78 -17.78
C LYS A 74 5.90 7.20 -18.51
N THR A 75 5.43 6.03 -18.10
CA THR A 75 4.35 5.31 -18.79
C THR A 75 2.98 5.66 -18.22
N GLY A 76 2.90 6.13 -16.97
CA GLY A 76 1.65 6.26 -16.23
C GLY A 76 1.08 4.92 -15.75
N SER A 77 1.76 3.80 -16.01
CA SER A 77 1.22 2.48 -15.69
C SER A 77 1.17 2.26 -14.18
N PRO A 78 0.08 1.66 -13.66
CA PRO A 78 -0.05 1.34 -12.26
C PRO A 78 0.99 0.29 -11.82
N PHE A 79 1.54 0.48 -10.63
CA PHE A 79 2.49 -0.43 -10.00
C PHE A 79 2.13 -0.61 -8.53
N ILE A 80 2.01 -1.86 -8.12
CA ILE A 80 1.88 -2.25 -6.71
C ILE A 80 2.84 -3.39 -6.40
N CYS A 81 3.33 -3.44 -5.16
CA CYS A 81 4.00 -4.62 -4.62
C CYS A 81 3.89 -4.69 -3.10
N GLY A 82 3.89 -5.92 -2.59
CA GLY A 82 3.97 -6.24 -1.16
C GLY A 82 5.37 -6.68 -0.76
N PHE A 83 5.61 -6.69 0.54
CA PHE A 83 6.85 -7.21 1.11
C PHE A 83 6.58 -8.06 2.34
N ASP A 84 7.37 -9.12 2.51
CA ASP A 84 7.53 -9.75 3.82
C ASP A 84 8.47 -8.92 4.72
N SER A 85 8.70 -9.38 5.95
CA SER A 85 9.54 -8.69 6.93
C SER A 85 11.04 -8.72 6.63
N ILE A 86 11.47 -9.48 5.61
CA ILE A 86 12.88 -9.65 5.24
C ILE A 86 13.18 -9.11 3.83
N GLY A 87 12.20 -8.57 3.13
CA GLY A 87 12.38 -7.89 1.85
C GLY A 87 12.09 -8.73 0.61
N CYS A 88 11.47 -9.91 0.74
CA CYS A 88 10.89 -10.61 -0.41
C CYS A 88 9.84 -9.71 -1.06
N ILE A 89 9.90 -9.56 -2.39
CA ILE A 89 8.99 -8.69 -3.13
C ILE A 89 7.90 -9.54 -3.77
N ASP A 90 6.65 -9.20 -3.48
CA ASP A 90 5.48 -9.74 -4.16
C ASP A 90 4.95 -8.74 -5.18
N PHE A 91 5.08 -9.06 -6.47
CA PHE A 91 4.58 -8.22 -7.56
C PHE A 91 3.22 -8.71 -8.01
N ALA A 92 2.19 -7.91 -7.78
CA ALA A 92 0.81 -8.21 -8.15
C ALA A 92 0.33 -7.30 -9.29
N LYS A 93 -0.63 -7.80 -10.07
CA LYS A 93 -1.31 -7.03 -11.14
C LYS A 93 -2.71 -6.57 -10.72
N ASP A 94 -3.20 -7.09 -9.61
CA ASP A 94 -4.54 -7.00 -9.08
C ASP A 94 -4.52 -6.23 -7.75
N PHE A 95 -4.09 -6.88 -6.66
CA PHE A 95 -4.09 -6.31 -5.33
C PHE A 95 -2.98 -6.88 -4.45
N ILE A 96 -2.67 -6.14 -3.39
CA ILE A 96 -1.75 -6.54 -2.33
C ILE A 96 -2.45 -6.23 -1.01
N VAL A 97 -2.34 -7.13 -0.05
CA VAL A 97 -2.90 -6.98 1.29
C VAL A 97 -1.80 -7.18 2.34
N SER A 98 -1.93 -6.51 3.48
CA SER A 98 -0.99 -6.61 4.60
C SER A 98 -1.69 -6.22 5.90
N GLY A 99 -1.23 -6.77 7.02
CA GLY A 99 -1.79 -6.52 8.35
C GLY A 99 -2.47 -7.73 8.97
N THR A 100 -3.12 -7.51 10.12
CA THR A 100 -3.75 -8.58 10.91
C THR A 100 -5.01 -9.14 10.26
N ALA A 101 -5.75 -8.32 9.50
CA ALA A 101 -6.92 -8.75 8.72
C ALA A 101 -6.58 -9.28 7.31
N SER A 102 -5.33 -9.72 7.06
CA SER A 102 -4.87 -10.09 5.71
C SER A 102 -5.62 -11.29 5.13
N GLU A 103 -5.94 -12.31 5.93
CA GLU A 103 -6.72 -13.48 5.47
C GLU A 103 -8.13 -13.08 5.00
N GLN A 104 -8.79 -12.23 5.77
CA GLN A 104 -10.11 -11.68 5.44
C GLN A 104 -10.02 -10.79 4.20
N LEU A 105 -8.99 -9.94 4.12
CA LEU A 105 -8.74 -9.07 2.98
C LEU A 105 -8.51 -9.87 1.69
N PHE A 106 -7.79 -11.00 1.73
CA PHE A 106 -7.63 -11.86 0.56
C PHE A 106 -8.99 -12.31 0.03
N GLY A 107 -9.86 -12.85 0.90
CA GLY A 107 -11.19 -13.30 0.49
C GLY A 107 -12.07 -12.17 -0.08
N MET A 108 -12.02 -10.99 0.53
CA MET A 108 -12.78 -9.83 0.07
C MET A 108 -12.25 -9.25 -1.25
N CYS A 109 -10.93 -9.11 -1.40
CA CYS A 109 -10.33 -8.57 -2.62
C CYS A 109 -10.55 -9.52 -3.80
N GLU A 110 -10.40 -10.83 -3.61
CA GLU A 110 -10.62 -11.84 -4.66
C GLU A 110 -12.07 -11.83 -5.15
N GLY A 111 -13.04 -11.60 -4.26
CA GLY A 111 -14.46 -11.59 -4.62
C GLY A 111 -14.97 -10.30 -5.24
N LEU A 112 -14.31 -9.16 -5.00
CA LEU A 112 -14.80 -7.83 -5.41
C LEU A 112 -13.96 -7.13 -6.47
N TRP A 113 -12.68 -7.50 -6.60
CA TRP A 113 -11.79 -6.85 -7.55
C TRP A 113 -12.03 -7.37 -8.97
N GLU A 114 -12.02 -6.44 -9.92
CA GLU A 114 -12.07 -6.72 -11.35
C GLU A 114 -10.97 -5.91 -12.05
N PRO A 115 -10.44 -6.40 -13.19
CA PRO A 115 -9.47 -5.65 -13.96
C PRO A 115 -10.09 -4.36 -14.53
N ASP A 116 -9.25 -3.34 -14.74
CA ASP A 116 -9.59 -2.09 -15.41
C ASP A 116 -10.74 -1.27 -14.78
N LEU A 117 -10.94 -1.39 -13.46
CA LEU A 117 -11.87 -0.54 -12.73
C LEU A 117 -11.49 0.95 -12.83
N GLU A 118 -12.47 1.79 -13.14
CA GLU A 118 -12.34 3.25 -13.10
C GLU A 118 -12.13 3.75 -11.66
N PRO A 119 -11.53 4.94 -11.43
CA PRO A 119 -11.14 5.41 -10.11
C PRO A 119 -12.24 5.39 -9.03
N ASP A 120 -13.47 5.78 -9.37
CA ASP A 120 -14.60 5.77 -8.43
C ASP A 120 -15.08 4.35 -8.13
N ALA A 121 -15.07 3.45 -9.12
CA ALA A 121 -15.41 2.04 -8.90
C ALA A 121 -14.33 1.35 -8.06
N LEU A 122 -13.06 1.62 -8.34
CA LEU A 122 -11.93 1.13 -7.55
C LEU A 122 -11.99 1.62 -6.10
N PHE A 123 -12.43 2.87 -5.89
CA PHE A 123 -12.69 3.42 -4.56
C PHE A 123 -13.78 2.63 -3.82
N GLU A 124 -14.91 2.34 -4.46
CA GLU A 124 -15.97 1.55 -3.82
C GLU A 124 -15.49 0.12 -3.51
N THR A 125 -14.83 -0.54 -4.46
CA THR A 125 -14.27 -1.89 -4.29
C THR A 125 -13.31 -1.97 -3.12
N ILE A 126 -12.31 -1.07 -3.05
CA ILE A 126 -11.34 -1.09 -1.95
C ILE A 126 -11.96 -0.71 -0.60
N SER A 127 -12.95 0.18 -0.61
CA SER A 127 -13.66 0.62 0.60
C SER A 127 -14.48 -0.53 1.19
N GLN A 128 -15.24 -1.23 0.34
CA GLN A 128 -16.02 -2.39 0.77
C GLN A 128 -15.12 -3.55 1.18
N ALA A 129 -14.03 -3.81 0.45
CA ALA A 129 -13.10 -4.87 0.82
C ALA A 129 -12.48 -4.62 2.20
N LEU A 130 -12.02 -3.39 2.46
CA LEU A 130 -11.40 -3.05 3.74
C LEU A 130 -12.42 -3.06 4.89
N LEU A 131 -13.56 -2.37 4.76
CA LEU A 131 -14.54 -2.26 5.85
C LEU A 131 -15.08 -3.63 6.29
N ASN A 132 -15.42 -4.50 5.33
CA ASN A 132 -15.92 -5.84 5.65
C ASN A 132 -14.84 -6.74 6.27
N ALA A 133 -13.56 -6.57 5.87
CA ALA A 133 -12.46 -7.34 6.43
C ALA A 133 -12.12 -6.91 7.86
N VAL A 134 -12.02 -5.60 8.13
CA VAL A 134 -11.68 -5.10 9.47
C VAL A 134 -12.81 -5.33 10.48
N ASP A 135 -14.07 -5.35 10.05
CA ASP A 135 -15.21 -5.72 10.90
C ASP A 135 -15.15 -7.18 11.39
N ARG A 136 -14.23 -7.99 10.83
CA ARG A 136 -13.97 -9.39 11.19
C ARG A 136 -12.61 -9.60 11.87
N ASP A 137 -11.90 -8.52 12.20
CA ASP A 137 -10.62 -8.58 12.91
C ASP A 137 -10.64 -7.67 14.14
N ALA A 138 -10.40 -8.23 15.32
CA ALA A 138 -10.40 -7.48 16.58
C ALA A 138 -9.21 -6.50 16.68
N LEU A 139 -8.15 -6.70 15.91
CA LEU A 139 -6.92 -5.90 15.96
C LEU A 139 -6.91 -4.74 14.94
N SER A 140 -7.81 -4.75 13.96
CA SER A 140 -7.95 -3.69 12.94
C SER A 140 -9.21 -2.84 13.16
N GLY A 141 -9.33 -1.71 12.45
CA GLY A 141 -10.58 -0.97 12.31
C GLY A 141 -10.50 0.50 12.74
N TRP A 142 -11.55 0.98 13.42
CA TRP A 142 -11.75 2.39 13.80
C TRP A 142 -11.90 3.34 12.60
N GLY A 143 -12.38 2.82 11.47
CA GLY A 143 -12.46 3.55 10.20
C GLY A 143 -11.21 3.36 9.35
N ALA A 144 -11.12 4.08 8.24
CA ALA A 144 -10.04 3.90 7.29
C ALA A 144 -9.73 5.15 6.46
N HIS A 145 -8.48 5.29 6.06
CA HIS A 145 -8.09 6.21 5.01
C HIS A 145 -7.96 5.47 3.67
N VAL A 146 -8.59 6.02 2.64
CA VAL A 146 -8.44 5.56 1.26
C VAL A 146 -7.79 6.67 0.44
N TYR A 147 -6.75 6.29 -0.30
CA TYR A 147 -6.04 7.13 -1.26
C TYR A 147 -6.26 6.57 -2.65
N ILE A 148 -6.76 7.41 -3.56
CA ILE A 148 -6.83 7.12 -4.99
C ILE A 148 -5.75 7.96 -5.67
N ILE A 149 -4.84 7.30 -6.38
CA ILE A 149 -3.70 7.90 -7.06
C ILE A 149 -3.98 7.81 -8.56
N GLU A 150 -4.20 8.96 -9.16
CA GLU A 150 -4.32 9.17 -10.60
C GLU A 150 -3.09 9.94 -11.10
N LYS A 151 -2.97 10.12 -12.41
CA LYS A 151 -1.81 10.80 -13.02
C LYS A 151 -1.68 12.27 -12.61
N ASP A 152 -2.81 12.94 -12.44
CA ASP A 152 -2.93 14.38 -12.22
C ASP A 152 -3.24 14.75 -10.77
N LYS A 153 -3.87 13.85 -10.01
CA LYS A 153 -4.32 14.13 -8.65
C LYS A 153 -4.22 12.92 -7.72
N VAL A 154 -4.20 13.22 -6.42
CA VAL A 154 -4.33 12.23 -5.35
C VAL A 154 -5.54 12.60 -4.50
N THR A 155 -6.54 11.72 -4.48
CA THR A 155 -7.76 11.92 -3.70
C THR A 155 -7.66 11.16 -2.38
N LYS A 156 -7.78 11.85 -1.25
CA LYS A 156 -7.85 11.23 0.09
C LYS A 156 -9.28 11.26 0.58
N ARG A 157 -9.83 10.10 0.97
CA ARG A 157 -11.14 9.96 1.61
C ARG A 157 -11.01 9.28 2.97
N LEU A 158 -11.76 9.76 3.95
CA LEU A 158 -11.89 9.12 5.27
C LEU A 158 -13.19 8.34 5.30
N LEU A 159 -13.11 7.03 5.53
CA LEU A 159 -14.25 6.15 5.69
C LEU A 159 -14.64 6.06 7.15
N LYS A 160 -15.94 6.24 7.41
CA LYS A 160 -16.53 5.97 8.72
C LYS A 160 -16.82 4.47 8.81
N GLY A 161 -15.98 3.75 9.56
CA GLY A 161 -16.18 2.35 9.94
C GLY A 161 -16.75 2.20 11.34
N ARG A 162 -16.93 0.96 11.79
CA ARG A 162 -17.31 0.67 13.17
C ARG A 162 -16.21 1.12 14.15
N GLN A 163 -16.63 1.40 15.39
CA GLN A 163 -15.79 1.98 16.45
C GLN A 163 -15.75 1.07 17.69
N ASP A 164 -15.87 -0.25 17.46
CA ASP A 164 -15.72 -1.30 18.45
C ASP A 164 -14.39 -2.06 18.30
#